data_AF-A0A1V6BFP1-F1
#
_entry.id   AF-A0A1V6BFP1-F1
#
_cell.length_a   1.000
_cell.length_b   1.000
_cell.length_c   1.000
_cell.angle_alpha   90.00
_cell.angle_beta   90.00
_cell.angle_gamma   90.00
#
_symmetry.space_group_name_H-M   'P 1'
#
loop_
_entity.id
_entity.type
_entity.pdbx_description
1 polymer ?
#
loop_
_entity_poly.entity_id
_entity_poly.type
_entity_poly.pdbx_seq_one_letter_code
_entity_poly.pdbx_strand_id
1 'polypeptide(L)'
;MNTYKEQENKSKEKKSSDNTGRISAARKYIVMLNFIGWIDKKILIKMLPFAFFLMGLSLVYIANSYVAEKNIREIDKTAKEIKELRSEYISVKSDLMFKSRQSQVAKEVLPLGIKQLEVPPKKIVLKTTAEK
;
A
#
# COMPACT_ATOMS: atom_id res chain seq x y z
N MET A 1 29.86 -23.78 -72.41
CA MET A 1 28.47 -23.30 -72.50
C MET A 1 27.70 -23.84 -71.30
N ASN A 2 26.92 -22.99 -70.62
CA ASN A 2 25.84 -23.34 -69.67
C ASN A 2 26.10 -23.33 -68.14
N THR A 3 26.77 -22.30 -67.61
CA THR A 3 26.75 -21.95 -66.16
C THR A 3 25.64 -20.96 -65.78
N TYR A 4 24.86 -20.46 -66.74
CA TYR A 4 23.80 -19.47 -66.50
C TYR A 4 22.45 -20.10 -66.10
N LYS A 5 22.19 -21.38 -66.42
CA LYS A 5 20.91 -22.04 -66.09
C LYS A 5 20.82 -22.53 -64.64
N GLU A 6 21.95 -22.72 -63.96
CA GLU A 6 21.98 -23.22 -62.58
C GLU A 6 21.69 -22.11 -61.55
N GLN A 7 22.01 -20.86 -61.90
CA GLN A 7 21.74 -19.70 -61.05
C GLN A 7 20.28 -19.25 -61.10
N GLU A 8 19.58 -19.47 -62.21
CA GLU A 8 18.15 -19.16 -62.33
C GLU A 8 17.30 -20.15 -61.51
N ASN A 9 17.72 -21.42 -61.42
CA ASN A 9 16.98 -22.45 -60.67
C ASN A 9 17.15 -22.31 -59.14
N LYS A 10 18.36 -21.99 -58.65
CA LYS A 10 18.57 -21.67 -57.21
C LYS A 10 17.87 -20.38 -56.76
N SER A 11 17.62 -19.46 -57.69
CA SER A 11 16.92 -18.19 -57.40
C SER A 11 15.39 -18.33 -57.38
N LYS A 12 14.83 -19.33 -58.05
CA LYS A 12 13.39 -19.63 -58.07
C LYS A 12 12.93 -20.49 -56.88
N GLU A 13 13.79 -21.33 -56.31
CA GLU A 13 13.43 -22.17 -55.15
C GLU A 13 13.46 -21.41 -53.81
N LYS A 14 14.29 -20.35 -53.68
CA LYS A 14 14.36 -19.53 -52.46
C LYS A 14 13.32 -18.41 -52.35
N LYS A 15 12.61 -18.05 -53.42
CA LYS A 15 11.63 -16.94 -53.39
C LYS A 15 10.18 -17.38 -53.16
N SER A 16 9.87 -18.67 -53.15
CA SER A 16 8.51 -19.18 -52.87
C SER A 16 8.30 -19.65 -51.42
N SER A 17 9.36 -19.79 -50.61
CA SER A 17 9.28 -20.35 -49.25
C SER A 17 9.33 -19.32 -48.10
N ASP A 18 9.59 -18.04 -48.36
CA ASP A 18 9.76 -17.05 -47.29
C ASP A 18 8.46 -16.26 -46.97
N ASN A 19 7.49 -16.30 -47.89
CA ASN A 19 6.16 -15.73 -47.67
C ASN A 19 5.22 -16.72 -46.95
N THR A 20 5.49 -18.02 -47.00
CA THR A 20 4.71 -19.06 -46.32
C THR A 20 4.84 -18.98 -44.80
N GLY A 21 6.01 -18.61 -44.28
CA GLY A 21 6.25 -18.46 -42.84
C GLY A 21 5.50 -17.29 -42.20
N ARG A 22 5.51 -16.10 -42.83
CA ARG A 22 4.82 -14.90 -42.32
C ARG A 22 3.30 -15.00 -42.46
N ILE A 23 2.82 -15.61 -43.55
CA ILE A 23 1.40 -15.91 -43.76
C ILE A 23 0.91 -16.97 -42.75
N SER A 24 1.75 -17.91 -42.34
CA SER A 24 1.40 -18.92 -41.33
C SER A 24 1.20 -18.34 -39.92
N ALA A 25 2.02 -17.36 -39.52
CA ALA A 25 1.89 -16.68 -38.23
C ALA A 25 0.63 -15.79 -38.21
N ALA A 26 0.40 -15.02 -39.27
CA ALA A 26 -0.82 -14.22 -39.42
C ALA A 26 -2.09 -15.10 -39.49
N ARG A 27 -2.03 -16.26 -40.17
CA ARG A 27 -3.13 -17.24 -40.16
C ARG A 27 -3.49 -17.72 -38.76
N LYS A 28 -2.52 -17.92 -37.85
CA LYS A 28 -2.82 -18.33 -36.46
C LYS A 28 -3.66 -17.28 -35.72
N TYR A 29 -3.31 -16.00 -35.85
CA TYR A 29 -4.09 -14.90 -35.27
C TYR A 29 -5.46 -14.74 -35.92
N ILE A 30 -5.56 -14.92 -37.24
CA ILE A 30 -6.84 -14.88 -37.97
C ILE A 30 -7.75 -16.06 -37.57
N VAL A 31 -7.18 -17.27 -37.42
CA VAL A 31 -7.91 -18.46 -36.96
C VAL A 31 -8.35 -18.29 -35.50
N MET A 32 -7.54 -17.66 -34.66
CA MET A 32 -7.90 -17.32 -33.27
C MET A 32 -8.99 -16.25 -33.19
N LEU A 33 -8.96 -15.24 -34.08
CA LEU A 33 -10.01 -14.22 -34.20
C LEU A 33 -11.33 -14.80 -34.74
N ASN A 34 -11.28 -15.86 -35.55
CA ASN A 34 -12.48 -16.49 -36.12
C ASN A 34 -13.35 -17.23 -35.09
N PHE A 35 -12.90 -17.36 -33.83
CA PHE A 35 -13.70 -17.93 -32.74
C PHE A 35 -14.99 -17.13 -32.48
N ILE A 36 -14.94 -15.81 -32.68
CA ILE A 36 -16.12 -14.93 -32.59
C ILE A 36 -17.17 -15.23 -33.67
N GLY A 37 -16.73 -15.75 -34.82
CA GLY A 37 -17.60 -16.10 -35.94
C GLY A 37 -18.37 -17.41 -35.75
N TRP A 38 -18.01 -18.22 -34.75
CA TRP A 38 -18.68 -19.47 -34.40
C TRP A 38 -19.81 -19.28 -33.37
N ILE A 39 -20.02 -18.07 -32.87
CA ILE A 39 -21.08 -17.78 -31.90
C ILE A 39 -22.41 -17.58 -32.64
N ASP A 40 -23.35 -18.50 -32.41
CA ASP A 40 -24.68 -18.41 -32.99
C ASP A 40 -25.42 -17.14 -32.56
N LYS A 41 -25.95 -16.41 -33.55
CA LYS A 41 -26.73 -15.17 -33.33
C LYS A 41 -27.90 -15.37 -32.36
N LYS A 42 -28.53 -16.55 -32.37
CA LYS A 42 -29.66 -16.91 -31.49
C LYS A 42 -29.23 -17.05 -30.03
N ILE A 43 -28.06 -17.65 -29.78
CA ILE A 43 -27.45 -17.73 -28.43
C ILE A 43 -27.11 -16.33 -27.94
N LEU A 44 -26.53 -15.50 -28.81
CA LEU A 44 -26.07 -14.16 -28.44
C LEU A 44 -27.22 -13.26 -28.01
N ILE A 45 -28.35 -13.28 -28.73
CA ILE A 45 -29.56 -12.54 -28.38
C ILE A 45 -30.14 -13.03 -27.05
N LYS A 46 -30.10 -14.33 -26.77
CA LYS A 46 -30.58 -14.91 -25.51
C LYS A 46 -29.69 -14.56 -24.31
N MET A 47 -28.38 -14.41 -24.53
CA MET A 47 -27.40 -14.10 -23.48
C MET A 47 -27.18 -12.59 -23.26
N LEU A 48 -27.63 -11.76 -24.21
CA LEU A 48 -27.55 -10.30 -24.15
C LEU A 48 -28.04 -9.69 -22.81
N PRO A 49 -29.24 -10.03 -22.27
CA PRO A 49 -29.68 -9.48 -20.99
C PRO A 49 -28.78 -9.86 -19.82
N PHE A 50 -28.19 -11.07 -19.85
CA PHE A 50 -27.24 -11.52 -18.84
C PHE A 50 -25.90 -10.79 -18.95
N ALA A 51 -25.42 -10.52 -20.17
CA ALA A 51 -24.23 -9.71 -20.39
C ALA A 51 -24.40 -8.26 -19.89
N PHE A 52 -25.58 -7.67 -20.09
CA PHE A 52 -25.91 -6.35 -19.52
C PHE A 52 -25.92 -6.36 -17.98
N PHE A 53 -26.44 -7.42 -17.37
CA PHE A 53 -26.38 -7.59 -15.92
C PHE A 53 -24.92 -7.62 -15.41
N LEU A 54 -24.05 -8.40 -16.07
CA LEU A 54 -22.62 -8.45 -15.73
C LEU A 54 -21.92 -7.11 -15.99
N MET A 55 -22.26 -6.42 -17.07
CA MET A 55 -21.73 -5.09 -17.35
C MET A 55 -22.10 -4.09 -16.24
N GLY A 56 -23.36 -4.13 -15.77
CA GLY A 56 -23.79 -3.35 -14.62
C GLY A 56 -23.01 -3.69 -13.35
N LEU A 57 -22.79 -4.98 -13.07
CA LEU A 57 -22.01 -5.42 -11.93
C LEU A 57 -20.55 -4.96 -12.02
N SER A 58 -19.95 -5.02 -13.21
CA SER A 58 -18.60 -4.53 -13.46
C SER A 58 -18.49 -3.03 -13.24
N LEU A 59 -19.48 -2.23 -13.64
CA LEU A 59 -19.51 -0.79 -13.36
C LEU A 59 -19.58 -0.52 -11.86
N VAL A 60 -20.43 -1.24 -11.13
CA VAL A 60 -20.52 -1.15 -9.66
C VAL A 60 -19.19 -1.53 -9.02
N TYR A 61 -18.53 -2.58 -9.52
CA TYR A 61 -17.23 -3.02 -9.02
C TYR A 61 -16.14 -1.95 -9.21
N ILE A 62 -16.04 -1.37 -10.42
CA ILE A 62 -15.09 -0.29 -10.71
C ILE A 62 -15.36 0.91 -9.81
N ALA A 63 -16.62 1.31 -9.67
CA ALA A 63 -17.00 2.41 -8.79
C ALA A 63 -16.61 2.14 -7.32
N ASN A 64 -16.84 0.93 -6.83
CA ASN A 64 -16.45 0.55 -5.48
C ASN A 64 -14.93 0.51 -5.30
N SER A 65 -14.18 0.06 -6.31
CA SER A 65 -12.72 0.07 -6.31
C SER A 65 -12.16 1.49 -6.13
N TYR A 66 -12.69 2.47 -6.85
CA TYR A 66 -12.30 3.88 -6.67
C TYR A 66 -12.61 4.39 -5.26
N VAL A 67 -13.74 3.96 -4.68
CA VAL A 67 -14.10 4.30 -3.29
C VAL A 67 -13.15 3.66 -2.27
N ALA A 68 -12.76 2.41 -2.48
CA ALA A 68 -11.79 1.74 -1.63
C ALA A 68 -10.41 2.44 -1.68
N GLU A 69 -9.99 2.87 -2.87
CA GLU A 69 -8.71 3.55 -3.06
C GLU A 69 -8.66 4.97 -2.46
N LYS A 70 -9.77 5.71 -2.42
CA LYS A 70 -9.80 6.97 -1.64
C LYS A 70 -9.76 6.67 -0.13
N ASN A 71 -10.49 5.67 0.33
CA ASN A 71 -10.57 5.35 1.76
C ASN A 71 -9.20 4.89 2.30
N ILE A 72 -8.45 4.08 1.54
CA ILE A 72 -7.11 3.64 1.98
C ILE A 72 -6.16 4.83 2.12
N ARG A 73 -6.22 5.81 1.19
CA ARG A 73 -5.40 7.03 1.26
C ARG A 73 -5.79 7.91 2.45
N GLU A 74 -7.07 8.01 2.75
CA GLU A 74 -7.56 8.73 3.93
C GLU A 74 -7.09 8.06 5.22
N ILE A 75 -7.18 6.73 5.31
CA ILE A 75 -6.70 5.94 6.45
C ILE A 75 -5.21 6.20 6.68
N ASP A 76 -4.39 6.13 5.64
CA ASP A 76 -2.95 6.36 5.75
C ASP A 76 -2.64 7.79 6.22
N LYS A 77 -3.37 8.78 5.72
CA LYS A 77 -3.24 10.17 6.15
C LYS A 77 -3.60 10.33 7.63
N THR A 78 -4.75 9.84 8.06
CA THR A 78 -5.19 9.92 9.46
C THR A 78 -4.27 9.13 10.38
N ALA A 79 -3.75 7.98 9.96
CA ALA A 79 -2.78 7.20 10.74
C ALA A 79 -1.47 7.99 10.95
N LYS A 80 -1.01 8.72 9.92
CA LYS A 80 0.14 9.60 10.03
C LYS A 80 -0.12 10.76 11.00
N GLU A 81 -1.28 11.41 10.91
CA GLU A 81 -1.68 12.49 11.82
C GLU A 81 -1.69 12.00 13.28
N ILE A 82 -2.27 10.83 13.56
CA ILE A 82 -2.27 10.22 14.90
C ILE A 82 -0.83 10.00 15.41
N LYS A 83 0.06 9.52 14.54
CA LYS A 83 1.46 9.27 14.90
C LYS A 83 2.19 10.57 15.23
N GLU A 84 1.98 11.63 14.44
CA GLU A 84 2.54 12.95 14.68
C GLU A 84 2.02 13.54 16.01
N LEU A 85 0.71 13.53 16.23
CA LEU A 85 0.10 14.00 17.48
C LEU A 85 0.61 13.24 18.71
N ARG A 86 0.78 11.91 18.59
CA ARG A 86 1.33 11.09 19.65
C ARG A 86 2.79 11.45 19.95
N SER A 87 3.58 11.71 18.91
CA SER A 87 4.96 12.15 19.06
C SER A 87 5.04 13.50 19.79
N GLU A 88 4.20 14.46 19.41
CA GLU A 88 4.13 15.76 20.05
C GLU A 88 3.70 15.64 21.52
N TYR A 89 2.68 14.85 21.81
CA TYR A 89 2.26 14.56 23.19
C TYR A 89 3.40 13.98 24.04
N ILE A 90 4.15 13.02 23.51
CA ILE A 90 5.27 12.41 24.25
C ILE A 90 6.35 13.46 24.54
N SER A 91 6.69 14.30 23.57
CA SER A 91 7.68 15.38 23.75
C SER A 91 7.22 16.37 24.84
N VAL A 92 5.99 16.90 24.73
CA VAL A 92 5.45 17.86 25.71
C VAL A 92 5.36 17.24 27.11
N LYS A 93 4.91 15.98 27.20
CA LYS A 93 4.88 15.26 28.47
C LYS A 93 6.27 15.07 29.06
N SER A 94 7.26 14.75 28.23
CA SER A 94 8.66 14.61 28.66
C SER A 94 9.20 15.92 29.22
N ASP A 95 8.94 17.05 28.55
CA ASP A 95 9.33 18.37 29.03
C ASP A 95 8.66 18.72 30.36
N LEU A 96 7.37 18.40 30.50
CA LEU A 96 6.65 18.56 31.76
C LEU A 96 7.27 17.71 32.86
N MET A 97 7.56 16.42 32.59
CA MET A 97 8.18 15.49 33.55
C MET A 97 9.58 15.95 33.96
N PHE A 98 10.35 16.53 33.03
CA PHE A 98 11.66 17.10 33.32
C PHE A 98 11.54 18.29 34.26
N LYS A 99 10.67 19.25 33.97
CA LYS A 99 10.42 20.43 34.81
C LYS A 99 9.86 20.07 36.18
N SER A 100 8.94 19.10 36.25
CA SER A 100 8.33 18.63 37.50
C SER A 100 9.19 17.63 38.28
N ARG A 101 10.38 17.27 37.77
CA ARG A 101 11.30 16.37 38.47
C ARG A 101 11.77 17.02 39.76
N GLN A 102 11.64 16.30 40.88
CA GLN A 102 11.98 16.81 42.22
C GLN A 102 13.40 17.39 42.30
N SER A 103 14.37 16.81 41.59
CA SER A 103 15.75 17.34 41.54
C SER A 103 15.89 18.64 40.74
N GLN A 104 15.06 18.85 39.71
CA GLN A 104 15.03 20.10 38.94
C GLN A 104 14.32 21.18 39.74
N VAL A 105 13.13 20.88 40.26
CA VAL A 105 12.38 21.77 41.16
C VAL A 105 13.24 22.19 42.35
N ALA A 106 13.90 21.23 43.02
CA ALA A 106 14.78 21.52 44.16
C ALA A 106 15.93 22.46 43.79
N LYS A 107 16.45 22.42 42.55
CA LYS A 107 17.48 23.35 42.06
C LYS A 107 16.91 24.74 41.74
N GLU A 108 15.73 24.80 41.11
CA GLU A 108 15.06 26.06 40.77
C GLU A 108 14.55 26.82 42.00
N VAL A 109 14.20 26.12 43.09
CA VAL A 109 13.79 26.75 44.36
C VAL A 109 14.95 27.08 45.32
N LEU A 110 16.21 26.72 45.01
CA LEU A 110 17.39 27.16 45.76
C LEU A 110 17.52 28.68 45.89
N PRO A 111 17.37 29.49 44.82
CA PRO A 111 17.40 30.95 44.94
C PRO A 111 16.23 31.51 45.77
N LEU A 112 15.16 30.75 45.97
CA LEU A 112 14.04 31.10 46.87
C LEU A 112 14.30 30.68 48.33
N GLY A 113 15.48 30.13 48.64
CA GLY A 113 15.90 29.76 50.00
C GLY A 113 15.33 28.42 50.50
N ILE A 114 14.65 27.66 49.65
CA ILE A 114 14.03 26.37 50.01
C ILE A 114 15.04 25.25 49.75
N LYS A 115 15.38 24.48 50.81
CA LYS A 115 16.38 23.40 50.75
C LYS A 115 15.74 22.04 51.00
N GLN A 116 16.12 21.04 50.20
CA GLN A 116 15.66 19.66 50.37
C GLN A 116 16.24 19.07 51.67
N LEU A 117 15.42 18.35 52.43
CA LEU A 117 15.91 17.57 53.57
C LEU A 117 16.69 16.35 53.04
N GLU A 118 18.01 16.32 53.27
CA GLU A 118 18.88 15.18 52.93
C GLU A 118 18.78 14.05 53.97
N VAL A 119 18.31 14.35 55.17
CA VAL A 119 18.21 13.42 56.30
C VAL A 119 16.74 13.10 56.58
N PRO A 120 16.38 11.82 56.79
CA PRO A 120 15.02 11.44 57.14
C PRO A 120 14.60 12.10 58.47
N PRO A 121 13.34 12.57 58.60
CA PRO A 121 12.87 13.24 59.79
C PRO A 121 12.90 12.29 61.00
N LYS A 122 13.37 12.79 62.15
CA LYS A 122 13.40 12.02 63.39
C LYS A 122 11.97 11.77 63.88
N LYS A 123 11.58 10.50 63.97
CA LYS A 123 10.34 10.10 64.64
C LYS A 123 10.53 10.28 66.15
N ILE A 124 9.84 11.24 66.74
CA ILE A 124 9.78 11.40 68.20
C ILE A 124 8.84 10.32 68.73
N VAL A 125 9.40 9.30 69.38
CA VAL A 125 8.61 8.28 70.08
C VAL A 125 8.64 8.64 71.56
N LEU A 126 7.48 9.03 72.09
CA LEU A 126 7.33 9.33 73.52
C LEU A 126 7.51 8.03 74.31
N LYS A 127 8.65 7.86 74.97
CA LYS A 127 8.75 6.88 76.05
C LYS A 127 8.03 7.49 77.26
N THR A 128 6.80 7.03 77.50
CA THR A 128 6.16 7.23 78.82
C THR A 128 6.94 6.38 79.81
N THR A 129 7.96 6.98 80.42
CA THR A 129 8.59 6.43 81.62
C THR A 129 7.73 6.86 82.79
N ALA A 130 6.85 5.96 83.25
CA ALA A 130 6.31 6.04 84.59
C ALA A 130 7.38 5.45 85.55
N GLU A 131 8.21 6.32 86.12
CA GLU A 131 8.96 6.02 87.34
C GLU A 131 8.10 6.41 88.55
N LYS A 132 7.56 5.41 89.24
CA LYS A 132 7.72 5.16 90.69
C LYS A 132 6.81 4.01 91.13
#